data_AF-A0A7X7NBJ9-F1
#
_entry.id   AF-A0A7X7NBJ9-F1
#
_cell.length_a   1.000
_cell.length_b   1.000
_cell.length_c   1.000
_cell.angle_alpha   90.00
_cell.angle_beta   90.00
_cell.angle_gamma   90.00
#
_symmetry.space_group_name_H-M   'P 1'
#
loop_
_entity.id
_entity.type
_entity.pdbx_description
1 polymer ?
#
loop_
_entity_poly.entity_id
_entity_poly.type
_entity_poly.pdbx_seq_one_letter_code
_entity_poly.pdbx_strand_id
1 'polypeptide(L)'
;MSAQFENKWFRWIVDGAGNNVKFLDKLSGRDVLCGSLRSSCAYIVKDGWKREASCASFDGSLYTLCFGADAGAELDVETNPDYLVFTVKRVWGEFEELAFVNIPTVLEIKPDEPFSACTIALSLKSNVEQLPGPQSHLWTCSYRRFGFEGAQTGLVACPFGEMREALKAMVSNAPQVPHSPLCGPFAKDAELPRRSNVFGSPTEANVDQWIEFCHAMGISAIEMDGTINYGSYQPNPAVYPNGYASVKAVIDKLHAAGIAAGLHTMSFSIAKNCDWVTPIPDPRLAKERTYTLAKDIDETQDTIYLVEPTDTLPDRISYYIRRSLTLQIDNELIQYTWRQTTKPYAVMECKRGILGTKATAHAAGAPVHHLVECWGCFAPDGESTLFSEVAQRIANCINQCGFDFCYLDGLDGSHVIAGQDLAWHYGAKFTFEVFKYLDHPIMMEMATFTHHLWYVRTRMQAWDHAVRGHKTFLNLHLKSNDQARRLFMPLHLGWAGLGRKTNIDTDATYWDDIDYLWSKALAT
;
A
#
# COMPACT_ATOMS: atom_id res chain seq x y z
N MET A 1 -37.84 -2.46 15.93
CA MET A 1 -37.99 -2.56 14.46
C MET A 1 -36.78 -3.30 13.94
N SER A 2 -36.92 -4.23 13.00
CA SER A 2 -35.80 -4.94 12.36
C SER A 2 -35.26 -4.14 11.17
N ALA A 3 -34.00 -4.30 10.80
CA ALA A 3 -33.44 -3.77 9.57
C ALA A 3 -33.38 -4.87 8.49
N GLN A 4 -33.85 -4.57 7.29
CA GLN A 4 -33.80 -5.48 6.14
C GLN A 4 -33.22 -4.75 4.93
N PHE A 5 -32.14 -5.31 4.40
CA PHE A 5 -31.47 -4.81 3.20
C PHE A 5 -31.62 -5.84 2.08
N GLU A 6 -31.99 -5.39 0.88
CA GLU A 6 -32.31 -6.32 -0.20
C GLU A 6 -32.06 -5.69 -1.57
N ASN A 7 -31.51 -6.48 -2.49
CA ASN A 7 -31.44 -6.16 -3.90
C ASN A 7 -31.90 -7.37 -4.73
N LYS A 8 -31.50 -7.46 -6.01
CA LYS A 8 -31.94 -8.57 -6.87
C LYS A 8 -31.39 -9.93 -6.42
N TRP A 9 -30.20 -9.96 -5.82
CA TRP A 9 -29.45 -11.19 -5.53
C TRP A 9 -29.57 -11.69 -4.09
N PHE A 10 -29.61 -10.79 -3.10
CA PHE A 10 -29.52 -11.18 -1.70
C PHE A 10 -30.49 -10.42 -0.81
N ARG A 11 -30.70 -10.97 0.40
CA ARG A 11 -31.40 -10.30 1.50
C ARG A 11 -30.62 -10.46 2.80
N TRP A 12 -30.26 -9.35 3.44
CA TRP A 12 -29.67 -9.31 4.78
C TRP A 12 -30.72 -8.85 5.79
N ILE A 13 -30.90 -9.61 6.86
CA ILE A 13 -31.88 -9.32 7.93
C ILE A 13 -31.15 -9.18 9.26
N VAL A 14 -31.41 -8.09 9.96
CA VAL A 14 -30.92 -7.78 11.30
C VAL A 14 -32.12 -7.53 12.22
N ASP A 15 -32.12 -8.15 13.40
CA ASP A 15 -33.19 -7.93 14.38
C ASP A 15 -33.07 -6.56 15.05
N GLY A 16 -34.10 -6.17 15.82
CA GLY A 16 -34.10 -4.88 16.51
C GLY A 16 -33.05 -4.75 17.62
N ALA A 17 -32.39 -5.84 18.01
CA ALA A 17 -31.30 -5.86 18.98
C ALA A 17 -29.92 -5.83 18.30
N GLY A 18 -29.87 -5.68 16.97
CA GLY A 18 -28.62 -5.60 16.22
C GLY A 18 -27.94 -6.95 15.96
N ASN A 19 -28.65 -8.08 16.06
CA ASN A 19 -28.10 -9.38 15.69
C ASN A 19 -28.37 -9.67 14.22
N ASN A 20 -27.39 -10.24 13.52
CA ASN A 20 -27.62 -10.83 12.20
C ASN A 20 -28.57 -12.03 12.35
N VAL A 21 -29.64 -12.03 11.57
CA VAL A 21 -30.66 -13.10 11.56
C VAL A 21 -30.51 -13.98 10.33
N LYS A 22 -30.34 -13.37 9.14
CA LYS A 22 -30.17 -14.09 7.86
C LYS A 22 -29.28 -13.32 6.90
N PHE A 23 -28.53 -14.05 6.09
CA PHE A 23 -27.91 -13.53 4.87
C PHE A 23 -28.25 -14.49 3.73
N LEU A 24 -29.33 -14.19 3.02
CA LEU A 24 -30.00 -15.10 2.10
C LEU A 24 -29.54 -14.88 0.66
N ASP A 25 -29.08 -15.95 0.01
CA ASP A 25 -29.05 -16.03 -1.45
C ASP A 25 -30.49 -16.19 -1.97
N LYS A 26 -30.99 -15.18 -2.70
CA LYS A 26 -32.37 -15.19 -3.20
C LYS A 26 -32.59 -16.18 -4.35
N LEU A 27 -31.53 -16.59 -5.03
CA LEU A 27 -31.64 -17.55 -6.15
C LEU A 27 -31.86 -18.96 -5.63
N SER A 28 -31.02 -19.41 -4.69
CA SER A 28 -31.11 -20.77 -4.13
C SER A 28 -32.02 -20.87 -2.91
N GLY A 29 -32.34 -19.75 -2.27
CA GLY A 29 -33.03 -19.73 -0.98
C GLY A 29 -32.14 -20.16 0.20
N ARG A 30 -30.83 -20.33 -0.03
CA ARG A 30 -29.87 -20.73 1.01
C ARG A 30 -29.54 -19.54 1.91
N ASP A 31 -29.68 -19.73 3.21
CA ASP A 31 -29.09 -18.82 4.20
C ASP A 31 -27.61 -19.16 4.35
N VAL A 32 -26.76 -18.17 4.09
CA VAL A 32 -25.30 -18.32 4.12
C VAL A 32 -24.68 -17.61 5.33
N LEU A 33 -25.50 -17.07 6.25
CA LEU A 33 -25.02 -16.57 7.53
C LEU A 33 -24.40 -17.71 8.35
N CYS A 34 -23.31 -17.42 9.06
CA CYS A 34 -22.67 -18.39 9.95
C CYS A 34 -23.56 -18.68 11.18
N GLY A 35 -24.33 -19.78 11.14
CA GLY A 35 -25.31 -20.14 12.17
C GLY A 35 -24.74 -20.70 13.48
N SER A 36 -23.44 -20.99 13.56
CA SER A 36 -22.79 -21.50 14.79
C SER A 36 -22.50 -20.41 15.83
N LEU A 37 -22.62 -19.13 15.45
CA LEU A 37 -22.29 -18.00 16.31
C LEU A 37 -23.39 -16.95 16.24
N ARG A 38 -23.90 -16.53 17.41
CA ARG A 38 -24.60 -15.24 17.50
C ARG A 38 -23.61 -14.17 17.02
N SER A 39 -24.00 -13.39 16.01
CA SER A 39 -23.16 -12.33 15.48
C SER A 39 -23.92 -11.01 15.44
N SER A 40 -23.30 -9.95 15.95
CA SER A 40 -23.84 -8.59 15.86
C SER A 40 -23.55 -7.99 14.49
N CYS A 41 -24.49 -7.24 13.91
CA CYS A 41 -24.35 -6.55 12.64
C CYS A 41 -23.29 -5.43 12.65
N ALA A 42 -22.96 -4.92 13.84
CA ALA A 42 -22.07 -3.79 14.05
C ALA A 42 -21.53 -3.78 15.49
N TYR A 43 -20.42 -3.10 15.72
CA TYR A 43 -19.89 -2.86 17.07
C TYR A 43 -19.04 -1.59 17.11
N ILE A 44 -18.81 -1.08 18.32
CA ILE A 44 -17.78 -0.08 18.60
C ILE A 44 -16.69 -0.65 19.50
N VAL A 45 -15.51 -0.04 19.48
CA VAL A 45 -14.47 -0.26 20.50
C VAL A 45 -14.30 1.03 21.29
N LYS A 46 -14.44 0.93 22.62
CA LYS A 46 -14.25 2.03 23.57
C LYS A 46 -13.32 1.58 24.68
N ASP A 47 -12.22 2.30 24.89
CA ASP A 47 -11.21 2.00 25.92
C ASP A 47 -10.66 0.57 25.79
N GLY A 48 -10.54 0.07 24.55
CA GLY A 48 -10.12 -1.30 24.24
C GLY A 48 -11.21 -2.37 24.40
N TRP A 49 -12.43 -2.00 24.79
CA TRP A 49 -13.55 -2.93 24.98
C TRP A 49 -14.54 -2.85 23.82
N LYS A 50 -14.86 -4.02 23.26
CA LYS A 50 -15.89 -4.17 22.23
C LYS A 50 -17.30 -4.07 22.83
N ARG A 51 -18.13 -3.18 22.29
CA ARG A 51 -19.58 -3.08 22.57
C ARG A 51 -20.36 -3.37 21.29
N GLU A 52 -21.13 -4.45 21.30
CA GLU A 52 -22.00 -4.83 20.17
C GLU A 52 -23.20 -3.88 20.04
N ALA A 53 -23.78 -3.81 18.84
CA ALA A 53 -25.02 -3.09 18.63
C ALA A 53 -26.11 -3.62 19.57
N SER A 54 -26.82 -2.71 20.22
CA SER A 54 -27.98 -2.99 21.07
C SER A 54 -29.30 -2.58 20.43
N CYS A 55 -29.24 -1.81 19.35
CA CYS A 55 -30.38 -1.44 18.53
C CYS A 55 -29.94 -1.32 17.06
N ALA A 56 -30.81 -1.77 16.16
CA ALA A 56 -30.64 -1.60 14.72
C ALA A 56 -32.01 -1.35 14.08
N SER A 57 -32.13 -0.31 13.25
CA SER A 57 -33.35 -0.03 12.48
C SER A 57 -33.03 0.59 11.13
N PHE A 58 -33.78 0.21 10.09
CA PHE A 58 -33.63 0.74 8.75
C PHE A 58 -34.99 1.13 8.20
N ASP A 59 -35.13 2.36 7.70
CA ASP A 59 -36.38 2.90 7.16
C ASP A 59 -36.49 2.83 5.63
N GLY A 60 -35.50 2.23 4.96
CA GLY A 60 -35.38 2.20 3.50
C GLY A 60 -34.30 3.13 2.95
N SER A 61 -33.81 4.07 3.75
CA SER A 61 -32.73 4.99 3.36
C SER A 61 -31.70 5.22 4.47
N LEU A 62 -32.13 5.30 5.72
CA LEU A 62 -31.29 5.58 6.87
C LEU A 62 -31.21 4.35 7.77
N TYR A 63 -29.99 3.86 8.00
CA TYR A 63 -29.68 2.77 8.92
C TYR A 63 -29.14 3.34 10.23
N THR A 64 -29.90 3.14 11.30
CA THR A 64 -29.57 3.63 12.64
C THR A 64 -29.09 2.48 13.53
N LEU A 65 -27.95 2.69 14.17
CA LEU A 65 -27.31 1.77 15.11
C LEU A 65 -27.15 2.45 16.47
N CYS A 66 -27.45 1.73 17.56
CA CYS A 66 -27.12 2.18 18.90
C CYS A 66 -26.22 1.15 19.60
N PHE A 67 -25.30 1.64 20.41
CA PHE A 67 -24.38 0.85 21.22
C PHE A 67 -24.59 1.20 22.69
N GLY A 68 -25.71 0.78 23.26
CA GLY A 68 -26.19 1.27 24.56
C GLY A 68 -26.97 2.58 24.46
N ALA A 69 -27.05 3.32 25.56
CA ALA A 69 -27.85 4.55 25.64
C ALA A 69 -27.09 5.81 25.18
N ASP A 70 -25.75 5.77 25.14
CA ASP A 70 -24.87 6.94 25.01
C ASP A 70 -24.14 7.05 23.67
N ALA A 71 -24.19 6.01 22.84
CA ALA A 71 -23.42 5.95 21.60
C ALA A 71 -24.23 5.34 20.45
N GLY A 72 -23.92 5.76 19.22
CA GLY A 72 -24.56 5.25 18.02
C GLY A 72 -24.06 5.90 16.74
N ALA A 73 -24.61 5.42 15.63
CA ALA A 73 -24.29 5.87 14.29
C ALA A 73 -25.53 5.86 13.39
N GLU A 74 -25.57 6.79 12.44
CA GLU A 74 -26.51 6.85 11.35
C GLU A 74 -25.76 6.68 10.03
N LEU A 75 -26.24 5.79 9.18
CA LEU A 75 -25.67 5.51 7.87
C LEU A 75 -26.71 5.72 6.77
N ASP A 76 -26.34 6.47 5.75
CA ASP A 76 -27.11 6.49 4.51
C ASP A 76 -26.84 5.17 3.74
N VAL A 77 -27.90 4.54 3.24
CA VAL A 77 -27.82 3.28 2.49
C VAL A 77 -28.39 3.46 1.08
N GLU A 78 -27.51 3.34 0.09
CA GLU A 78 -27.90 3.39 -1.32
C GLU A 78 -28.10 1.97 -1.84
N THR A 79 -29.31 1.68 -2.33
CA THR A 79 -29.64 0.36 -2.89
C THR A 79 -29.56 0.38 -4.41
N ASN A 80 -28.62 -0.36 -4.97
CA ASN A 80 -28.50 -0.60 -6.40
C ASN A 80 -28.99 -2.01 -6.74
N PRO A 81 -29.30 -2.33 -8.02
CA PRO A 81 -29.75 -3.67 -8.41
C PRO A 81 -28.79 -4.78 -8.00
N ASP A 82 -27.48 -4.51 -8.06
CA ASP A 82 -26.40 -5.49 -7.90
C ASP A 82 -25.64 -5.39 -6.57
N TYR A 83 -25.64 -4.22 -5.93
CA TYR A 83 -24.87 -3.95 -4.73
C TYR A 83 -25.57 -2.93 -3.83
N LEU A 84 -25.10 -2.79 -2.59
CA LEU A 84 -25.49 -1.75 -1.65
C LEU A 84 -24.27 -0.90 -1.31
N VAL A 85 -24.48 0.37 -0.98
CA VAL A 85 -23.44 1.26 -0.44
C VAL A 85 -23.90 1.80 0.90
N PHE A 86 -23.03 1.74 1.91
CA PHE A 86 -23.27 2.30 3.24
C PHE A 86 -22.29 3.44 3.47
N THR A 87 -22.81 4.62 3.80
CA THR A 87 -22.00 5.80 4.15
C THR A 87 -22.31 6.22 5.58
N VAL A 88 -21.30 6.30 6.45
CA VAL A 88 -21.45 6.87 7.79
C VAL A 88 -21.77 8.36 7.68
N LYS A 89 -23.00 8.73 8.04
CA LYS A 89 -23.50 10.10 7.98
C LYS A 89 -23.19 10.88 9.24
N ARG A 90 -23.37 10.22 10.40
CA ARG A 90 -23.23 10.82 11.71
C ARG A 90 -22.87 9.77 12.75
N VAL A 91 -22.09 10.16 13.74
CA VAL A 91 -21.88 9.40 14.98
C VAL A 91 -22.19 10.25 16.21
N TRP A 92 -22.49 9.60 17.33
CA TRP A 92 -22.53 10.25 18.65
C TRP A 92 -21.98 9.32 19.72
N GLY A 93 -21.48 9.90 20.80
CA GLY A 93 -20.75 9.20 21.85
C GLY A 93 -19.25 9.13 21.57
N GLU A 94 -18.50 8.59 22.54
CA GLU A 94 -17.03 8.51 22.51
C GLU A 94 -16.57 7.06 22.36
N PHE A 95 -15.93 6.73 21.23
CA PHE A 95 -15.32 5.43 20.93
C PHE A 95 -14.21 5.56 19.86
N GLU A 96 -13.27 4.62 19.83
CA GLU A 96 -12.12 4.62 18.93
C GLU A 96 -12.43 4.00 17.55
N GLU A 97 -13.33 3.02 17.52
CA GLU A 97 -13.64 2.23 16.32
C GLU A 97 -15.15 2.06 16.12
N LEU A 98 -15.57 1.98 14.87
CA LEU A 98 -16.94 1.66 14.45
C LEU A 98 -16.89 0.64 13.31
N ALA A 99 -17.21 -0.61 13.63
CA ALA A 99 -17.53 -1.63 12.64
C ALA A 99 -19.02 -1.55 12.30
N PHE A 100 -19.35 -1.18 11.06
CA PHE A 100 -20.73 -0.87 10.65
C PHE A 100 -21.30 -1.82 9.59
N VAL A 101 -20.46 -2.72 9.06
CA VAL A 101 -20.87 -3.95 8.38
C VAL A 101 -20.09 -5.09 9.03
N ASN A 102 -20.78 -6.10 9.55
CA ASN A 102 -20.18 -7.26 10.19
C ASN A 102 -21.06 -8.49 9.98
N ILE A 103 -20.79 -9.25 8.91
CA ILE A 103 -21.60 -10.41 8.50
C ILE A 103 -20.66 -11.62 8.30
N PRO A 104 -20.52 -12.50 9.31
CA PRO A 104 -19.79 -13.75 9.15
C PRO A 104 -20.62 -14.73 8.32
N THR A 105 -20.01 -15.37 7.33
CA THR A 105 -20.70 -16.29 6.40
C THR A 105 -20.09 -17.69 6.44
N VAL A 106 -20.79 -18.65 5.85
CA VAL A 106 -20.26 -19.99 5.55
C VAL A 106 -19.72 -20.11 4.13
N LEU A 107 -19.49 -18.98 3.45
CA LEU A 107 -19.01 -18.95 2.08
C LEU A 107 -17.54 -19.32 1.98
N GLU A 108 -17.18 -20.00 0.90
CA GLU A 108 -15.80 -20.35 0.59
C GLU A 108 -15.11 -19.22 -0.20
N ILE A 109 -13.85 -18.95 0.11
CA ILE A 109 -13.03 -17.94 -0.57
C ILE A 109 -12.37 -18.57 -1.80
N LYS A 110 -13.15 -18.84 -2.85
CA LYS A 110 -12.64 -19.45 -4.09
C LYS A 110 -13.43 -18.98 -5.32
N PRO A 111 -12.84 -19.05 -6.53
CA PRO A 111 -13.57 -18.74 -7.76
C PRO A 111 -14.69 -19.76 -8.02
N ASP A 112 -15.59 -19.38 -8.93
CA ASP A 112 -16.67 -20.22 -9.48
C ASP A 112 -17.72 -20.73 -8.48
N GLU A 113 -17.78 -20.12 -7.30
CA GLU A 113 -18.84 -20.39 -6.32
C GLU A 113 -20.22 -19.93 -6.86
N PRO A 114 -21.29 -20.75 -6.72
CA PRO A 114 -22.63 -20.40 -7.18
C PRO A 114 -23.19 -19.13 -6.56
N PHE A 115 -22.73 -18.80 -5.36
CA PHE A 115 -23.03 -17.55 -4.66
C PHE A 115 -21.81 -17.12 -3.86
N SER A 116 -21.39 -15.88 -4.02
CA SER A 116 -20.25 -15.27 -3.34
C SER A 116 -20.67 -13.90 -2.81
N ALA A 117 -19.96 -13.41 -1.80
CA ALA A 117 -20.15 -12.07 -1.28
C ALA A 117 -18.81 -11.35 -1.09
N CYS A 118 -18.84 -10.03 -1.21
CA CYS A 118 -17.69 -9.16 -1.07
C CYS A 118 -18.12 -7.83 -0.47
N THR A 119 -17.35 -7.35 0.50
CA THR A 119 -17.32 -5.94 0.89
C THR A 119 -16.07 -5.27 0.35
N ILE A 120 -16.19 -4.03 -0.12
CA ILE A 120 -15.06 -3.19 -0.53
C ILE A 120 -15.10 -1.82 0.12
N ALA A 121 -13.95 -1.34 0.62
CA ALA A 121 -13.84 -0.01 1.19
C ALA A 121 -13.89 1.04 0.08
N LEU A 122 -14.88 1.93 0.10
CA LEU A 122 -15.07 2.97 -0.92
C LEU A 122 -14.50 4.33 -0.48
N SER A 123 -13.74 4.37 0.62
CA SER A 123 -12.92 5.52 1.02
C SER A 123 -11.74 5.09 1.89
N LEU A 124 -10.70 5.94 2.01
CA LEU A 124 -9.56 5.69 2.91
C LEU A 124 -9.92 5.73 4.40
N LYS A 125 -11.14 6.19 4.75
CA LYS A 125 -11.67 6.18 6.12
C LYS A 125 -12.23 4.83 6.53
N SER A 126 -12.51 3.96 5.56
CA SER A 126 -13.02 2.61 5.77
C SER A 126 -11.91 1.59 5.60
N ASN A 127 -11.87 0.59 6.48
CA ASN A 127 -10.99 -0.55 6.41
C ASN A 127 -11.80 -1.82 6.20
N VAL A 128 -11.34 -2.67 5.29
CA VAL A 128 -11.86 -4.02 5.04
C VAL A 128 -10.68 -4.97 5.14
N GLU A 129 -10.80 -6.01 5.95
CA GLU A 129 -9.68 -6.91 6.25
C GLU A 129 -9.33 -7.84 5.08
N GLN A 130 -10.35 -8.39 4.43
CA GLN A 130 -10.16 -9.36 3.34
C GLN A 130 -10.03 -8.66 2.00
N LEU A 131 -9.18 -9.18 1.11
CA LEU A 131 -9.01 -8.65 -0.24
C LEU A 131 -10.31 -8.74 -1.06
N PRO A 132 -10.54 -7.84 -2.03
CA PRO A 132 -11.72 -7.87 -2.92
C PRO A 132 -11.90 -9.21 -3.66
N GLY A 133 -13.15 -9.54 -3.97
CA GLY A 133 -13.57 -10.86 -4.46
C GLY A 133 -14.34 -11.62 -3.38
N PRO A 134 -14.60 -12.93 -3.55
CA PRO A 134 -15.24 -13.76 -2.53
C PRO A 134 -14.57 -13.62 -1.16
N GLN A 135 -15.39 -13.38 -0.13
CA GLN A 135 -15.00 -13.20 1.26
C GLN A 135 -15.83 -14.11 2.17
N SER A 136 -15.22 -14.64 3.22
CA SER A 136 -15.94 -15.43 4.24
C SER A 136 -16.53 -14.54 5.34
N HIS A 137 -16.00 -13.34 5.50
CA HIS A 137 -16.44 -12.36 6.47
C HIS A 137 -16.54 -11.00 5.80
N LEU A 138 -17.77 -10.52 5.69
CA LEU A 138 -18.07 -9.20 5.17
C LEU A 138 -17.94 -8.23 6.34
N TRP A 139 -16.86 -7.46 6.35
CA TRP A 139 -16.52 -6.64 7.49
C TRP A 139 -16.00 -5.30 7.03
N THR A 140 -16.48 -4.22 7.65
CA THR A 140 -15.90 -2.90 7.48
C THR A 140 -15.90 -2.15 8.79
N CYS A 141 -14.75 -1.54 9.09
CA CYS A 141 -14.57 -0.64 10.22
C CYS A 141 -14.05 0.73 9.80
N SER A 142 -14.30 1.73 10.64
CA SER A 142 -13.74 3.07 10.56
C SER A 142 -13.17 3.46 11.92
N TYR A 143 -12.17 4.33 11.92
CA TYR A 143 -11.38 4.65 13.11
C TYR A 143 -11.45 6.15 13.39
N ARG A 144 -11.57 6.53 14.67
CA ARG A 144 -11.62 7.93 15.12
C ARG A 144 -10.48 8.76 14.52
N ARG A 145 -9.28 8.18 14.42
CA ARG A 145 -8.08 8.82 13.85
C ARG A 145 -8.30 9.37 12.43
N PHE A 146 -9.07 8.69 11.59
CA PHE A 146 -9.32 9.09 10.20
C PHE A 146 -10.67 9.80 10.03
N GLY A 147 -11.45 9.90 11.11
CA GLY A 147 -12.82 10.39 11.11
C GLY A 147 -13.82 9.32 10.68
N PHE A 148 -14.97 9.29 11.35
CA PHE A 148 -16.05 8.35 11.05
C PHE A 148 -16.92 8.82 9.89
N GLU A 149 -17.35 10.08 9.90
CA GLU A 149 -18.26 10.64 8.89
C GLU A 149 -17.62 10.62 7.49
N GLY A 150 -18.37 10.13 6.50
CA GLY A 150 -17.90 9.88 5.14
C GLY A 150 -17.13 8.57 4.95
N ALA A 151 -16.93 7.75 5.99
CA ALA A 151 -16.51 6.36 5.82
C ALA A 151 -17.56 5.61 4.99
N GLN A 152 -17.13 4.93 3.93
CA GLN A 152 -18.03 4.33 2.95
C GLN A 152 -17.58 2.90 2.60
N THR A 153 -18.54 1.98 2.52
CA THR A 153 -18.32 0.60 2.08
C THR A 153 -19.37 0.15 1.09
N GLY A 154 -18.96 -0.68 0.16
CA GLY A 154 -19.83 -1.35 -0.79
C GLY A 154 -20.03 -2.81 -0.39
N LEU A 155 -21.25 -3.34 -0.57
CA LEU A 155 -21.59 -4.74 -0.35
C LEU A 155 -22.20 -5.32 -1.63
N VAL A 156 -21.56 -6.35 -2.17
CA VAL A 156 -22.09 -7.16 -3.29
C VAL A 156 -22.21 -8.61 -2.84
N ALA A 157 -23.30 -9.27 -3.22
CA ALA A 157 -23.42 -10.71 -3.11
C ALA A 157 -24.23 -11.25 -4.27
N CYS A 158 -23.66 -12.17 -5.04
CA CYS A 158 -24.20 -12.68 -6.31
C CYS A 158 -23.38 -13.91 -6.77
N PRO A 159 -23.78 -14.62 -7.85
CA PRO A 159 -22.93 -15.63 -8.45
C PRO A 159 -21.54 -15.07 -8.82
N PHE A 160 -20.48 -15.85 -8.65
CA PHE A 160 -19.10 -15.39 -8.88
C PHE A 160 -18.90 -14.75 -10.27
N GLY A 161 -19.53 -15.32 -11.30
CA GLY A 161 -19.46 -14.82 -12.68
C GLY A 161 -20.04 -13.40 -12.87
N GLU A 162 -20.97 -12.98 -12.03
CA GLU A 162 -21.62 -11.66 -12.08
C GLU A 162 -20.89 -10.61 -11.23
N MET A 163 -20.11 -11.07 -10.23
CA MET A 163 -19.51 -10.21 -9.21
C MET A 163 -18.57 -9.16 -9.79
N ARG A 164 -17.79 -9.50 -10.81
CA ARG A 164 -16.82 -8.56 -11.39
C ARG A 164 -17.50 -7.34 -12.00
N GLU A 165 -18.60 -7.51 -12.73
CA GLU A 165 -19.32 -6.39 -13.34
C GLU A 165 -20.04 -5.54 -12.29
N ALA A 166 -20.58 -6.18 -11.24
CA ALA A 166 -21.11 -5.45 -10.08
C ALA A 166 -20.04 -4.62 -9.36
N LEU A 167 -18.83 -5.17 -9.18
CA LEU A 167 -17.69 -4.44 -8.63
C LEU A 167 -17.27 -3.29 -9.56
N LYS A 168 -17.19 -3.49 -10.89
CA LYS A 168 -16.89 -2.41 -11.85
C LYS A 168 -17.90 -1.27 -11.71
N ALA A 169 -19.20 -1.57 -11.73
CA ALA A 169 -20.25 -0.57 -11.57
C ALA A 169 -20.13 0.20 -10.24
N MET A 170 -19.86 -0.52 -9.15
CA MET A 170 -19.69 0.09 -7.83
C MET A 170 -18.46 1.00 -7.75
N VAL A 171 -17.32 0.57 -8.30
CA VAL A 171 -16.10 1.41 -8.34
C VAL A 171 -16.27 2.63 -9.24
N SER A 172 -16.91 2.50 -10.40
CA SER A 172 -17.17 3.63 -11.29
C SER A 172 -18.04 4.72 -10.66
N ASN A 173 -18.86 4.38 -9.66
CA ASN A 173 -19.71 5.32 -8.94
C ASN A 173 -19.11 5.80 -7.59
N ALA A 174 -17.86 5.43 -7.27
CA ALA A 174 -17.22 5.74 -6.01
C ALA A 174 -16.12 6.81 -6.18
N PRO A 175 -16.42 8.12 -6.02
CA PRO A 175 -15.47 9.20 -6.30
C PRO A 175 -14.29 9.30 -5.31
N GLN A 176 -14.37 8.58 -4.19
CA GLN A 176 -13.36 8.60 -3.13
C GLN A 176 -12.27 7.53 -3.29
N VAL A 177 -12.35 6.69 -4.33
CA VAL A 177 -11.32 5.70 -4.67
C VAL A 177 -10.80 5.94 -6.10
N PRO A 178 -9.53 5.59 -6.38
CA PRO A 178 -8.98 5.64 -7.72
C PRO A 178 -9.75 4.78 -8.73
N HIS A 179 -9.80 5.26 -9.96
CA HIS A 179 -10.39 4.56 -11.09
C HIS A 179 -9.43 4.60 -12.28
N SER A 180 -9.04 3.44 -12.80
CA SER A 180 -8.26 3.31 -14.03
C SER A 180 -8.75 2.10 -14.84
N PRO A 181 -8.77 2.19 -16.19
CA PRO A 181 -9.05 1.05 -17.06
C PRO A 181 -7.98 -0.06 -16.97
N LEU A 182 -6.82 0.22 -16.38
CA LEU A 182 -5.69 -0.71 -16.25
C LEU A 182 -5.58 -1.34 -14.85
N CYS A 183 -6.48 -1.02 -13.91
CA CYS A 183 -6.35 -1.38 -12.51
C CYS A 183 -7.61 -2.03 -11.94
N GLY A 184 -7.47 -2.67 -10.78
CA GLY A 184 -8.57 -3.27 -10.03
C GLY A 184 -9.46 -4.18 -10.88
N PRO A 185 -10.79 -4.02 -10.85
CA PRO A 185 -11.67 -4.94 -11.55
C PRO A 185 -11.61 -4.76 -13.08
N PHE A 186 -11.07 -3.65 -13.58
CA PHE A 186 -10.95 -3.36 -15.01
C PHE A 186 -9.70 -3.99 -15.63
N ALA A 187 -8.65 -4.24 -14.82
CA ALA A 187 -7.35 -4.73 -15.29
C ALA A 187 -7.41 -6.00 -16.16
N LYS A 188 -8.38 -6.89 -15.93
CA LYS A 188 -8.57 -8.12 -16.73
C LYS A 188 -8.98 -7.85 -18.19
N ASP A 189 -9.62 -6.71 -18.46
CA ASP A 189 -10.04 -6.30 -19.80
C ASP A 189 -8.89 -5.65 -20.60
N ALA A 190 -7.81 -5.24 -19.92
CA ALA A 190 -6.68 -4.58 -20.55
C ALA A 190 -5.67 -5.58 -21.16
N GLU A 191 -5.04 -5.17 -22.25
CA GLU A 191 -3.99 -5.94 -22.94
C GLU A 191 -2.62 -5.74 -22.30
N LEU A 192 -2.27 -4.49 -21.98
CA LEU A 192 -0.97 -4.10 -21.42
C LEU A 192 -0.53 -4.95 -20.20
N PRO A 193 -1.41 -5.30 -19.23
CA PRO A 193 -1.05 -6.15 -18.08
C PRO A 193 -0.66 -7.59 -18.42
N ARG A 194 -0.89 -8.04 -19.66
CA ARG A 194 -0.52 -9.39 -20.10
C ARG A 194 0.91 -9.46 -20.64
N ARG A 195 1.56 -8.31 -20.77
CA ARG A 195 2.91 -8.18 -21.34
C ARG A 195 3.99 -8.51 -20.31
N SER A 196 5.06 -9.14 -20.78
CA SER A 196 6.27 -9.41 -20.00
C SER A 196 7.20 -8.22 -20.01
N ASN A 197 7.88 -7.97 -18.89
CA ASN A 197 8.87 -6.91 -18.75
C ASN A 197 10.22 -7.44 -18.27
N VAL A 198 11.27 -6.65 -18.50
CA VAL A 198 12.65 -6.91 -18.04
C VAL A 198 13.19 -5.69 -17.33
N PHE A 199 14.04 -5.88 -16.33
CA PHE A 199 14.78 -4.77 -15.71
C PHE A 199 15.89 -4.28 -16.64
N GLY A 200 15.99 -2.97 -16.82
CA GLY A 200 17.06 -2.37 -17.61
C GLY A 200 17.03 -0.85 -17.60
N SER A 201 18.19 -0.21 -17.79
CA SER A 201 18.31 1.25 -17.80
C SER A 201 18.83 1.71 -19.17
N PRO A 202 17.98 1.67 -20.23
CA PRO A 202 18.37 2.14 -21.56
C PRO A 202 18.76 3.62 -21.52
N THR A 203 19.76 3.96 -22.33
CA THR A 203 20.27 5.32 -22.49
C THR A 203 20.17 5.74 -23.95
N GLU A 204 20.33 7.03 -24.22
CA GLU A 204 20.36 7.56 -25.60
C GLU A 204 21.40 6.83 -26.48
N ALA A 205 22.48 6.33 -25.88
CA ALA A 205 23.56 5.65 -26.58
C ALA A 205 23.31 4.15 -26.87
N ASN A 206 22.45 3.47 -26.11
CA ASN A 206 22.28 2.01 -26.20
C ASN A 206 20.83 1.54 -26.37
N VAL A 207 19.85 2.44 -26.41
CA VAL A 207 18.43 2.11 -26.55
C VAL A 207 18.14 1.23 -27.78
N ASP A 208 18.88 1.36 -28.87
CA ASP A 208 18.72 0.47 -30.05
C ASP A 208 19.03 -0.99 -29.71
N GLN A 209 20.07 -1.24 -28.92
CA GLN A 209 20.45 -2.60 -28.51
C GLN A 209 19.38 -3.21 -27.58
N TRP A 210 18.76 -2.39 -26.73
CA TRP A 210 17.63 -2.81 -25.91
C TRP A 210 16.40 -3.15 -26.75
N ILE A 211 16.11 -2.36 -27.78
CA ILE A 211 15.02 -2.64 -28.72
C ILE A 211 15.25 -3.98 -29.43
N GLU A 212 16.46 -4.20 -29.97
CA GLU A 212 16.85 -5.47 -30.61
C GLU A 212 16.70 -6.66 -29.64
N PHE A 213 17.16 -6.51 -28.40
CA PHE A 213 17.03 -7.53 -27.36
C PHE A 213 15.57 -7.86 -27.06
N CYS A 214 14.74 -6.84 -26.84
CA CYS A 214 13.31 -7.02 -26.54
C CYS A 214 12.58 -7.75 -27.68
N HIS A 215 12.82 -7.36 -28.93
CA HIS A 215 12.23 -8.03 -30.09
C HIS A 215 12.71 -9.48 -30.23
N ALA A 216 14.00 -9.75 -30.02
CA ALA A 216 14.55 -11.11 -30.08
C ALA A 216 13.94 -12.04 -29.00
N MET A 217 13.63 -11.50 -27.83
CA MET A 217 13.10 -12.25 -26.69
C MET A 217 11.56 -12.24 -26.59
N GLY A 218 10.86 -11.50 -27.44
CA GLY A 218 9.41 -11.31 -27.34
C GLY A 218 8.98 -10.51 -26.11
N ILE A 219 9.88 -9.71 -25.53
CA ILE A 219 9.61 -8.86 -24.37
C ILE A 219 9.08 -7.52 -24.88
N SER A 220 8.02 -7.01 -24.26
CA SER A 220 7.28 -5.83 -24.75
C SER A 220 7.25 -4.68 -23.76
N ALA A 221 8.04 -4.77 -22.68
CA ALA A 221 8.19 -3.72 -21.70
C ALA A 221 9.58 -3.74 -21.05
N ILE A 222 10.10 -2.57 -20.70
CA ILE A 222 11.33 -2.41 -19.91
C ILE A 222 10.98 -1.65 -18.63
N GLU A 223 11.35 -2.22 -17.50
CA GLU A 223 11.24 -1.60 -16.18
C GLU A 223 12.58 -0.95 -15.81
N MET A 224 12.57 0.37 -15.74
CA MET A 224 13.75 1.20 -15.54
C MET A 224 14.04 1.40 -14.06
N ASP A 225 15.20 0.92 -13.62
CA ASP A 225 15.69 1.00 -12.25
C ASP A 225 17.04 1.73 -12.18
N GLY A 226 17.40 2.21 -10.98
CA GLY A 226 18.77 2.61 -10.61
C GLY A 226 19.29 3.91 -11.23
N THR A 227 18.49 4.59 -12.02
CA THR A 227 18.94 5.77 -12.81
C THR A 227 18.11 7.04 -12.59
N ILE A 228 17.11 6.97 -11.71
CA ILE A 228 16.30 8.09 -11.23
C ILE A 228 16.34 8.07 -9.70
N ASN A 229 16.67 9.21 -9.07
CA ASN A 229 16.95 9.25 -7.64
C ASN A 229 15.67 9.29 -6.78
N TYR A 230 15.67 8.63 -5.62
CA TYR A 230 14.51 8.63 -4.71
C TYR A 230 14.36 9.97 -3.98
N GLY A 231 13.11 10.43 -3.87
CA GLY A 231 12.77 11.71 -3.23
C GLY A 231 12.85 12.88 -4.20
N SER A 232 13.96 13.09 -4.91
CA SER A 232 14.05 14.16 -5.92
C SER A 232 13.42 13.79 -7.25
N TYR A 233 13.39 12.49 -7.57
CA TYR A 233 12.97 11.93 -8.86
C TYR A 233 13.67 12.54 -10.07
N GLN A 234 14.84 13.14 -9.85
CA GLN A 234 15.68 13.65 -10.92
C GLN A 234 16.48 12.51 -11.55
N PRO A 235 16.57 12.44 -12.89
CA PRO A 235 17.41 11.47 -13.57
C PRO A 235 18.89 11.71 -13.23
N ASN A 236 19.67 10.64 -13.12
CA ASN A 236 21.10 10.74 -12.89
C ASN A 236 21.76 11.45 -14.09
N PRO A 237 22.39 12.63 -13.92
CA PRO A 237 22.97 13.38 -15.04
C PRO A 237 24.14 12.67 -15.74
N ALA A 238 24.76 11.67 -15.09
CA ALA A 238 25.79 10.85 -15.73
C ALA A 238 25.19 9.84 -16.74
N VAL A 239 23.89 9.54 -16.63
CA VAL A 239 23.16 8.61 -17.50
C VAL A 239 22.27 9.39 -18.48
N TYR A 240 21.61 10.44 -17.97
CA TYR A 240 20.64 11.28 -18.68
C TYR A 240 21.08 12.75 -18.57
N PRO A 241 22.02 13.21 -19.43
CA PRO A 241 22.65 14.52 -19.28
C PRO A 241 21.69 15.70 -19.40
N ASN A 242 20.55 15.53 -20.07
CA ASN A 242 19.50 16.55 -20.20
C ASN A 242 18.30 16.29 -19.27
N GLY A 243 18.48 15.52 -18.19
CA GLY A 243 17.43 15.22 -17.21
C GLY A 243 16.24 14.51 -17.86
N TYR A 244 15.02 14.95 -17.58
CA TYR A 244 13.80 14.35 -18.12
C TYR A 244 13.74 14.34 -19.64
N ALA A 245 14.37 15.30 -20.33
CA ALA A 245 14.39 15.30 -21.79
C ALA A 245 15.16 14.10 -22.35
N SER A 246 16.27 13.70 -21.72
CA SER A 246 17.02 12.50 -22.09
C SER A 246 16.21 11.22 -21.82
N VAL A 247 15.55 11.12 -20.67
CA VAL A 247 14.69 9.96 -20.34
C VAL A 247 13.55 9.86 -21.34
N LYS A 248 12.84 10.97 -21.60
CA LYS A 248 11.76 11.03 -22.58
C LYS A 248 12.23 10.61 -23.98
N ALA A 249 13.41 11.07 -24.43
CA ALA A 249 13.93 10.69 -25.75
C ALA A 249 14.16 9.17 -25.87
N VAL A 250 14.60 8.52 -24.79
CA VAL A 250 14.74 7.06 -24.73
C VAL A 250 13.36 6.39 -24.79
N ILE A 251 12.41 6.85 -23.98
CA ILE A 251 11.04 6.31 -23.93
C ILE A 251 10.32 6.47 -25.27
N ASP A 252 10.40 7.64 -25.91
CA ASP A 252 9.80 7.90 -27.22
C ASP A 252 10.31 6.91 -28.27
N LYS A 253 11.60 6.53 -28.19
CA LYS A 253 12.20 5.54 -29.08
C LYS A 253 11.73 4.12 -28.79
N LEU A 254 11.57 3.75 -27.51
CA LEU A 254 10.97 2.47 -27.10
C LEU A 254 9.52 2.38 -27.59
N HIS A 255 8.73 3.44 -27.41
CA HIS A 255 7.35 3.54 -27.90
C HIS A 255 7.26 3.40 -29.41
N ALA A 256 8.15 4.06 -30.16
CA ALA A 256 8.22 3.91 -31.62
C ALA A 256 8.51 2.46 -32.07
N ALA A 257 9.15 1.65 -31.20
CA ALA A 257 9.40 0.22 -31.40
C ALA A 257 8.33 -0.70 -30.78
N GLY A 258 7.26 -0.14 -30.21
CA GLY A 258 6.16 -0.89 -29.58
C GLY A 258 6.48 -1.47 -28.20
N ILE A 259 7.51 -0.94 -27.52
CA ILE A 259 7.96 -1.39 -26.19
C ILE A 259 7.52 -0.36 -25.14
N ALA A 260 6.82 -0.81 -24.10
CA ALA A 260 6.42 0.04 -22.99
C ALA A 260 7.59 0.31 -22.02
N ALA A 261 7.58 1.46 -21.37
CA ALA A 261 8.58 1.85 -20.38
C ALA A 261 7.96 1.97 -18.99
N GLY A 262 8.63 1.43 -17.98
CA GLY A 262 8.18 1.47 -16.59
C GLY A 262 9.18 2.16 -15.68
N LEU A 263 8.68 2.84 -14.65
CA LEU A 263 9.49 3.42 -13.58
C LEU A 263 9.49 2.47 -12.37
N HIS A 264 10.64 1.88 -12.06
CA HIS A 264 10.86 1.24 -10.76
C HIS A 264 11.26 2.31 -9.74
N THR A 265 10.59 2.35 -8.59
CA THR A 265 10.77 3.42 -7.61
C THR A 265 10.64 2.90 -6.18
N MET A 266 11.15 3.66 -5.20
CA MET A 266 10.98 3.39 -3.78
C MET A 266 9.94 4.31 -3.13
N SER A 267 8.89 3.71 -2.60
CA SER A 267 7.79 4.38 -1.91
C SER A 267 8.29 5.10 -0.66
N PHE A 268 7.75 6.29 -0.40
CA PHE A 268 8.11 7.17 0.74
C PHE A 268 9.58 7.61 0.82
N SER A 269 10.45 7.07 -0.03
CA SER A 269 11.89 7.11 0.19
C SER A 269 12.48 8.44 -0.24
N ILE A 270 13.18 9.08 0.69
CA ILE A 270 13.92 10.31 0.47
C ILE A 270 15.40 9.98 0.60
N ALA A 271 16.11 9.94 -0.53
CA ALA A 271 17.54 9.66 -0.55
C ALA A 271 18.33 10.72 0.24
N LYS A 272 19.46 10.32 0.83
CA LYS A 272 20.29 11.20 1.68
C LYS A 272 20.93 12.38 0.94
N ASN A 273 20.96 12.33 -0.39
CA ASN A 273 21.42 13.40 -1.28
C ASN A 273 20.27 14.27 -1.83
N CYS A 274 19.03 14.04 -1.39
CA CYS A 274 17.87 14.82 -1.79
C CYS A 274 17.95 16.26 -1.23
N ASP A 275 17.36 17.21 -1.95
CA ASP A 275 17.28 18.62 -1.57
C ASP A 275 16.51 18.84 -0.27
N TRP A 276 15.61 17.92 0.10
CA TRP A 276 14.95 17.90 1.41
C TRP A 276 15.82 17.41 2.57
N VAL A 277 17.05 16.96 2.31
CA VAL A 277 17.96 16.42 3.34
C VAL A 277 19.22 17.25 3.47
N THR A 278 19.80 17.67 2.34
CA THR A 278 21.11 18.31 2.30
C THR A 278 21.08 19.64 1.54
N PRO A 279 21.82 20.67 1.99
CA PRO A 279 22.54 20.75 3.27
C PRO A 279 21.65 21.17 4.45
N ILE A 280 20.35 21.37 4.23
CA ILE A 280 19.39 21.76 5.27
C ILE A 280 18.27 20.73 5.28
N PRO A 281 18.09 19.95 6.37
CA PRO A 281 17.04 18.94 6.45
C PRO A 281 15.67 19.60 6.55
N ASP A 282 14.72 19.16 5.74
CA ASP A 282 13.34 19.63 5.78
C ASP A 282 12.74 19.28 7.17
N PRO A 283 12.12 20.24 7.89
CA PRO A 283 11.55 19.98 9.20
C PRO A 283 10.44 18.92 9.16
N ARG A 284 9.86 18.63 8.00
CA ARG A 284 8.77 17.66 7.78
C ARG A 284 9.23 16.23 7.50
N LEU A 285 10.54 15.93 7.51
CA LEU A 285 11.01 14.53 7.57
C LEU A 285 10.33 13.83 8.77
N ALA A 286 10.11 12.52 8.75
CA ALA A 286 9.43 11.83 9.84
C ALA A 286 10.33 11.71 11.09
N LYS A 287 9.71 11.90 12.26
CA LYS A 287 10.34 11.88 13.58
C LYS A 287 9.78 10.68 14.32
N GLU A 288 10.62 9.72 14.68
CA GLU A 288 10.19 8.56 15.45
C GLU A 288 9.96 8.96 16.91
N ARG A 289 10.91 9.73 17.46
CA ARG A 289 10.86 10.23 18.83
C ARG A 289 11.65 11.52 18.97
N THR A 290 11.23 12.36 19.92
CA THR A 290 11.97 13.56 20.34
C THR A 290 12.52 13.36 21.75
N TYR A 291 13.77 13.74 21.94
CA TYR A 291 14.50 13.79 23.21
C TYR A 291 14.84 15.25 23.53
N THR A 292 15.34 15.49 24.74
CA THR A 292 15.79 16.80 25.20
C THR A 292 17.29 16.79 25.42
N LEU A 293 17.99 17.76 24.83
CA LEU A 293 19.42 17.95 25.04
C LEU A 293 19.71 18.33 26.50
N ALA A 294 20.53 17.56 27.20
CA ALA A 294 20.72 17.73 28.65
C ALA A 294 21.68 18.87 29.03
N LYS A 295 22.59 19.25 28.13
CA LYS A 295 23.62 20.26 28.34
C LYS A 295 23.95 20.96 27.02
N ASP A 296 24.44 22.18 27.09
CA ASP A 296 24.97 22.88 25.92
C ASP A 296 26.02 22.00 25.23
N ILE A 297 25.99 22.01 23.89
CA ILE A 297 27.04 21.40 23.07
C ILE A 297 27.65 22.43 22.12
N ASP A 298 28.96 22.37 21.90
CA ASP A 298 29.67 23.09 20.83
C ASP A 298 29.79 22.25 19.55
N GLU A 299 30.42 22.79 18.51
CA GLU A 299 30.55 22.17 17.18
C GLU A 299 31.43 20.90 17.16
N THR A 300 32.23 20.67 18.21
CA THR A 300 33.27 19.64 18.25
C THR A 300 32.92 18.44 19.12
N GLN A 301 31.92 18.58 19.98
CA GLN A 301 31.50 17.49 20.88
C GLN A 301 30.95 16.29 20.12
N ASP A 302 31.49 15.12 20.46
CA ASP A 302 31.15 13.79 19.93
C ASP A 302 30.23 12.98 20.86
N THR A 303 29.87 13.55 22.00
CA THR A 303 28.98 12.95 23.00
C THR A 303 27.83 13.89 23.27
N ILE A 304 26.61 13.42 23.04
CA ILE A 304 25.37 14.19 23.21
C ILE A 304 24.57 13.57 24.36
N TYR A 305 24.53 14.30 25.48
CA TYR A 305 23.78 13.88 26.66
C TYR A 305 22.29 14.19 26.49
N LEU A 306 21.43 13.23 26.81
CA LEU A 306 19.98 13.35 26.72
C LEU A 306 19.35 13.25 28.11
N VAL A 307 18.21 13.93 28.29
CA VAL A 307 17.46 13.88 29.55
C VAL A 307 16.75 12.52 29.71
N GLU A 308 16.14 12.03 28.63
CA GLU A 308 15.37 10.79 28.59
C GLU A 308 16.26 9.55 28.35
N PRO A 309 15.83 8.35 28.79
CA PRO A 309 16.50 7.09 28.49
C PRO A 309 16.68 6.83 26.98
N THR A 310 17.87 6.37 26.58
CA THR A 310 18.26 6.08 25.19
C THR A 310 18.01 4.62 24.79
N ASP A 311 17.44 3.80 25.65
CA ASP A 311 17.15 2.37 25.41
C ASP A 311 16.20 2.14 24.22
N THR A 312 15.42 3.16 23.89
CA THR A 312 14.53 3.17 22.71
C THR A 312 15.25 3.52 21.40
N LEU A 313 16.46 4.06 21.42
CA LEU A 313 17.26 4.27 20.20
C LEU A 313 17.85 2.94 19.72
N PRO A 314 17.92 2.69 18.41
CA PRO A 314 18.57 1.50 17.88
C PRO A 314 20.09 1.54 18.15
N ASP A 315 20.70 0.39 18.41
CA ASP A 315 22.16 0.22 18.47
C ASP A 315 22.76 -0.26 17.14
N ARG A 316 21.90 -0.75 16.24
CA ARG A 316 22.24 -1.15 14.87
C ARG A 316 21.03 -1.03 13.97
N ILE A 317 21.28 -0.95 12.67
CA ILE A 317 20.25 -0.98 11.62
C ILE A 317 20.57 -2.11 10.63
N SER A 318 19.55 -2.61 9.96
CA SER A 318 19.69 -3.67 8.95
C SER A 318 18.46 -3.67 8.04
N TYR A 319 18.41 -4.61 7.10
CA TYR A 319 17.20 -4.82 6.29
C TYR A 319 15.92 -5.04 7.12
N TYR A 320 16.05 -5.67 8.30
CA TYR A 320 14.93 -5.96 9.21
C TYR A 320 14.78 -4.92 10.33
N ILE A 321 15.82 -4.13 10.61
CA ILE A 321 15.77 -3.04 11.59
C ILE A 321 15.73 -1.73 10.81
N ARG A 322 14.51 -1.39 10.36
CA ARG A 322 14.18 -0.23 9.54
C ARG A 322 14.02 1.02 10.40
N ARG A 323 15.15 1.51 10.93
CA ARG A 323 15.27 2.70 11.78
C ARG A 323 16.52 3.47 11.38
N SER A 324 16.77 4.64 11.98
CA SER A 324 17.98 5.42 11.71
C SER A 324 18.96 5.42 12.89
N LEU A 325 20.23 5.67 12.60
CA LEU A 325 21.24 6.10 13.57
C LEU A 325 21.48 7.62 13.46
N THR A 326 20.46 8.38 13.05
CA THR A 326 20.56 9.81 12.76
C THR A 326 19.63 10.63 13.63
N LEU A 327 20.20 11.62 14.29
CA LEU A 327 19.51 12.65 15.06
C LEU A 327 19.50 13.96 14.29
N GLN A 328 18.46 14.77 14.51
CA GLN A 328 18.35 16.13 14.02
C GLN A 328 18.24 17.09 15.22
N ILE A 329 19.07 18.12 15.24
CA ILE A 329 18.94 19.28 16.14
C ILE A 329 18.96 20.52 15.26
N ASP A 330 17.87 21.29 15.26
CA ASP A 330 17.67 22.40 14.32
C ASP A 330 17.93 21.96 12.86
N ASN A 331 18.90 22.58 12.18
CA ASN A 331 19.31 22.26 10.82
C ASN A 331 20.52 21.31 10.75
N GLU A 332 20.97 20.77 11.88
CA GLU A 332 22.09 19.84 11.93
C GLU A 332 21.61 18.38 11.96
N LEU A 333 22.21 17.54 11.10
CA LEU A 333 22.10 16.09 11.18
C LEU A 333 23.36 15.50 11.83
N ILE A 334 23.14 14.59 12.78
CA ILE A 334 24.18 13.98 13.60
C ILE A 334 24.02 12.46 13.55
N GLN A 335 25.08 11.74 13.21
CA GLN A 335 25.09 10.27 13.27
C GLN A 335 25.77 9.81 14.55
N TYR A 336 25.20 8.83 15.26
CA TYR A 336 25.84 8.16 16.39
C TYR A 336 26.12 6.69 16.07
N THR A 337 27.06 6.08 16.77
CA THR A 337 27.36 4.63 16.66
C THR A 337 27.16 3.90 17.98
N TRP A 338 27.07 4.63 19.11
CA TRP A 338 26.87 4.05 20.43
C TRP A 338 25.85 4.82 21.27
N ARG A 339 25.15 4.10 22.16
CA ARG A 339 24.19 4.67 23.12
C ARG A 339 24.42 4.18 24.54
N GLN A 340 24.48 5.12 25.48
CA GLN A 340 24.56 4.86 26.92
C GLN A 340 23.16 4.86 27.54
N THR A 341 22.69 3.69 27.98
CA THR A 341 21.33 3.47 28.51
C THR A 341 21.22 3.59 30.03
N THR A 342 22.31 3.93 30.71
CA THR A 342 22.35 4.23 32.14
C THR A 342 22.73 5.69 32.36
N LYS A 343 22.29 6.30 33.47
CA LYS A 343 22.57 7.72 33.71
C LYS A 343 24.08 7.98 33.84
N PRO A 344 24.59 9.11 33.30
CA PRO A 344 23.88 10.06 32.42
C PRO A 344 23.61 9.45 31.03
N TYR A 345 22.38 9.57 30.52
CA TYR A 345 22.05 9.02 29.21
C TYR A 345 22.73 9.83 28.10
N ALA A 346 23.26 9.15 27.09
CA ALA A 346 23.95 9.79 25.99
C ALA A 346 23.92 8.94 24.71
N VAL A 347 24.13 9.60 23.58
CA VAL A 347 24.70 8.98 22.39
C VAL A 347 26.15 9.43 22.24
N MET A 348 27.00 8.53 21.75
CA MET A 348 28.45 8.70 21.73
C MET A 348 29.01 8.39 20.34
N GLU A 349 30.28 8.77 20.14
CA GLU A 349 30.98 8.65 18.86
C GLU A 349 30.20 9.37 17.74
N CYS A 350 29.66 10.54 18.09
CA CYS A 350 28.81 11.31 17.21
C CYS A 350 29.62 11.96 16.10
N LYS A 351 29.22 11.71 14.86
CA LYS A 351 29.66 12.48 13.71
C LYS A 351 28.69 13.64 13.50
N ARG A 352 29.18 14.85 13.75
CA ARG A 352 28.47 16.13 13.58
C ARG A 352 28.42 16.54 12.10
N GLY A 353 27.42 17.34 11.74
CA GLY A 353 27.32 17.92 10.40
C GLY A 353 27.28 16.90 9.24
N ILE A 354 26.63 15.73 9.43
CA ILE A 354 26.58 14.73 8.36
C ILE A 354 25.72 15.21 7.19
N LEU A 355 25.92 14.62 6.01
CA LEU A 355 25.17 14.97 4.79
C LEU A 355 25.26 16.46 4.44
N GLY A 356 26.39 17.11 4.76
CA GLY A 356 26.63 18.51 4.41
C GLY A 356 25.90 19.54 5.28
N THR A 357 25.19 19.11 6.35
CA THR A 357 24.67 20.06 7.33
C THR A 357 25.80 20.71 8.11
N LYS A 358 25.60 21.92 8.62
CA LYS A 358 26.61 22.62 9.42
C LYS A 358 26.56 22.17 10.88
N ALA A 359 27.71 21.79 11.44
CA ALA A 359 27.83 21.61 12.88
C ALA A 359 27.71 22.95 13.61
N THR A 360 26.82 23.05 14.61
CA THR A 360 26.60 24.30 15.35
C THR A 360 26.57 24.07 16.86
N ALA A 361 26.69 25.15 17.64
CA ALA A 361 26.40 25.07 19.06
C ALA A 361 24.88 24.96 19.30
N HIS A 362 24.46 24.11 20.22
CA HIS A 362 23.05 23.97 20.63
C HIS A 362 22.93 24.09 22.15
N ALA A 363 21.92 24.82 22.60
CA ALA A 363 21.68 25.06 24.02
C ALA A 363 20.95 23.88 24.68
N ALA A 364 21.25 23.63 25.96
CA ALA A 364 20.50 22.70 26.80
C ALA A 364 18.99 22.99 26.71
N GLY A 365 18.20 21.93 26.65
CA GLY A 365 16.75 22.01 26.43
C GLY A 365 16.34 21.98 24.96
N ALA A 366 17.26 22.05 24.00
CA ALA A 366 16.95 21.91 22.58
C ALA A 366 16.33 20.52 22.28
N PRO A 367 15.33 20.44 21.38
CA PRO A 367 14.78 19.16 20.95
C PRO A 367 15.80 18.40 20.09
N VAL A 368 15.97 17.11 20.39
CA VAL A 368 16.81 16.19 19.64
C VAL A 368 15.91 15.14 19.01
N HIS A 369 15.70 15.26 17.70
CA HIS A 369 14.77 14.42 16.96
C HIS A 369 15.47 13.18 16.41
N HIS A 370 14.96 11.98 16.71
CA HIS A 370 15.37 10.75 16.05
C HIS A 370 14.58 10.60 14.73
N LEU A 371 15.30 10.63 13.60
CA LEU A 371 14.66 10.54 12.28
C LEU A 371 14.25 9.11 11.93
N VAL A 372 13.17 8.97 11.17
CA VAL A 372 12.76 7.69 10.59
C VAL A 372 13.59 7.41 9.33
N GLU A 373 14.11 6.18 9.21
CA GLU A 373 14.83 5.70 8.03
C GLU A 373 14.36 4.28 7.67
N CYS A 374 14.22 4.00 6.37
CA CYS A 374 13.95 2.68 5.83
C CYS A 374 14.91 2.41 4.66
N TRP A 375 15.66 1.32 4.73
CA TRP A 375 16.64 0.90 3.72
C TRP A 375 17.57 2.01 3.22
N GLY A 376 18.11 2.82 4.13
CA GLY A 376 19.06 3.88 3.80
C GLY A 376 18.45 5.20 3.33
N CYS A 377 17.11 5.29 3.23
CA CYS A 377 16.39 6.52 2.88
C CYS A 377 15.60 7.05 4.08
N PHE A 378 15.54 8.37 4.25
CA PHE A 378 14.61 8.98 5.20
C PHE A 378 13.17 8.89 4.67
N ALA A 379 12.19 9.09 5.55
CA ALA A 379 10.78 9.12 5.20
C ALA A 379 10.16 10.49 5.51
N PRO A 380 9.10 10.92 4.80
CA PRO A 380 8.29 12.07 5.18
C PRO A 380 7.38 11.75 6.37
N ASP A 381 7.05 12.75 7.19
CA ASP A 381 5.95 12.64 8.15
C ASP A 381 4.63 12.39 7.37
N GLY A 382 3.93 11.33 7.72
CA GLY A 382 2.72 10.85 7.05
C GLY A 382 1.55 11.84 7.03
N GLU A 383 1.54 12.82 7.93
CA GLU A 383 0.51 13.86 8.00
C GLU A 383 0.98 15.22 7.45
N SER A 384 2.24 15.32 7.05
CA SER A 384 2.80 16.54 6.46
C SER A 384 2.54 16.65 4.96
N THR A 385 2.64 17.86 4.42
CA THR A 385 2.60 18.08 2.96
C THR A 385 3.78 17.45 2.22
N LEU A 386 4.91 17.18 2.90
CA LEU A 386 6.07 16.52 2.31
C LEU A 386 5.70 15.11 1.82
N PHE A 387 4.79 14.41 2.50
CA PHE A 387 4.28 13.10 2.09
C PHE A 387 3.64 13.15 0.69
N SER A 388 2.74 14.13 0.47
CA SER A 388 2.10 14.35 -0.83
C SER A 388 3.10 14.89 -1.87
N GLU A 389 4.07 15.71 -1.48
CA GLU A 389 5.10 16.21 -2.40
C GLU A 389 6.01 15.08 -2.93
N VAL A 390 6.38 14.10 -2.08
CA VAL A 390 7.12 12.90 -2.52
C VAL A 390 6.30 12.11 -3.53
N ALA A 391 5.02 11.86 -3.24
CA ALA A 391 4.10 11.18 -4.15
C ALA A 391 3.94 11.93 -5.48
N GLN A 392 3.82 13.25 -5.42
CA GLN A 392 3.70 14.11 -6.60
C GLN A 392 4.97 14.10 -7.45
N ARG A 393 6.17 14.04 -6.85
CA ARG A 393 7.43 13.95 -7.63
C ARG A 393 7.51 12.64 -8.43
N ILE A 394 6.97 11.52 -7.91
CA ILE A 394 6.82 10.26 -8.67
C ILE A 394 5.93 10.49 -9.89
N ALA A 395 4.71 10.99 -9.66
CA ALA A 395 3.74 11.22 -10.74
C ALA A 395 4.27 12.21 -11.79
N ASN A 396 4.97 13.27 -11.37
CA ASN A 396 5.60 14.23 -12.28
C ASN A 396 6.67 13.57 -13.15
N CYS A 397 7.48 12.66 -12.60
CA CYS A 397 8.46 11.90 -13.36
C CYS A 397 7.77 11.03 -14.42
N ILE A 398 6.72 10.31 -14.03
CA ILE A 398 5.88 9.49 -14.90
C ILE A 398 5.32 10.31 -16.06
N ASN A 399 4.59 11.38 -15.76
CA ASN A 399 3.92 12.22 -16.75
C ASN A 399 4.91 12.91 -17.70
N GLN A 400 6.00 13.48 -17.18
CA GLN A 400 6.95 14.24 -18.01
C GLN A 400 7.79 13.35 -18.93
N CYS A 401 8.09 12.12 -18.50
CA CYS A 401 8.89 11.21 -19.30
C CYS A 401 8.03 10.31 -20.21
N GLY A 402 6.74 10.13 -19.91
CA GLY A 402 5.83 9.28 -20.68
C GLY A 402 5.90 7.80 -20.29
N PHE A 403 6.11 7.49 -19.01
CA PHE A 403 6.14 6.10 -18.54
C PHE A 403 4.75 5.45 -18.60
N ASP A 404 4.66 4.21 -19.08
CA ASP A 404 3.42 3.43 -19.20
C ASP A 404 3.07 2.65 -17.93
N PHE A 405 4.06 2.43 -17.05
CA PHE A 405 3.83 1.76 -15.77
C PHE A 405 4.78 2.20 -14.66
N CYS A 406 4.40 1.88 -13.43
CA CYS A 406 5.21 2.15 -12.24
C CYS A 406 5.18 0.96 -11.27
N TYR A 407 6.35 0.61 -10.73
CA TYR A 407 6.46 -0.30 -9.59
C TYR A 407 6.85 0.48 -8.34
N LEU A 408 5.90 0.65 -7.41
CA LEU A 408 6.08 1.27 -6.10
C LEU A 408 6.74 0.26 -5.15
N ASP A 409 8.05 0.05 -5.32
CA ASP A 409 8.84 -0.78 -4.42
C ASP A 409 8.90 -0.14 -3.03
N GLY A 410 9.25 -0.94 -2.01
CA GLY A 410 9.36 -0.48 -0.64
C GLY A 410 8.04 -0.09 0.04
N LEU A 411 6.89 -0.24 -0.62
CA LEU A 411 5.57 0.02 -0.04
C LEU A 411 5.26 -0.92 1.14
N ASP A 412 5.91 -2.10 1.22
CA ASP A 412 5.91 -2.99 2.39
C ASP A 412 6.62 -2.38 3.62
N GLY A 413 7.35 -1.29 3.43
CA GLY A 413 7.89 -0.44 4.48
C GLY A 413 6.88 0.54 5.09
N SER A 414 5.61 0.57 4.68
CA SER A 414 4.64 1.59 5.13
C SER A 414 4.45 1.68 6.66
N HIS A 415 4.78 0.62 7.40
CA HIS A 415 4.77 0.63 8.86
C HIS A 415 5.74 1.66 9.48
N VAL A 416 6.79 2.09 8.77
CA VAL A 416 7.72 3.11 9.30
C VAL A 416 7.08 4.49 9.40
N ILE A 417 5.97 4.73 8.69
CA ILE A 417 5.28 6.02 8.69
C ILE A 417 4.49 6.23 9.99
N ALA A 418 3.79 5.21 10.48
CA ALA A 418 2.91 5.35 11.64
C ALA A 418 2.64 4.05 12.43
N GLY A 419 3.52 3.05 12.29
CA GLY A 419 3.37 1.73 12.93
C GLY A 419 2.65 0.69 12.08
N GLN A 420 2.78 -0.58 12.48
CA GLN A 420 2.26 -1.73 11.74
C GLN A 420 0.73 -1.70 11.61
N ASP A 421 0.01 -1.28 12.65
CA ASP A 421 -1.46 -1.27 12.66
C ASP A 421 -2.06 -0.26 11.66
N LEU A 422 -1.27 0.74 11.26
CA LEU A 422 -1.67 1.78 10.30
C LEU A 422 -1.01 1.62 8.94
N ALA A 423 -0.20 0.57 8.75
CA ALA A 423 0.52 0.30 7.50
C ALA A 423 -0.43 0.17 6.29
N TRP A 424 -1.62 -0.41 6.51
CA TRP A 424 -2.66 -0.53 5.48
C TRP A 424 -3.13 0.83 4.97
N HIS A 425 -3.29 1.81 5.88
CA HIS A 425 -3.80 3.13 5.57
C HIS A 425 -2.75 3.98 4.88
N TYR A 426 -1.53 4.08 5.43
CA TYR A 426 -0.50 4.94 4.85
C TYR A 426 0.07 4.40 3.53
N GLY A 427 0.13 3.07 3.37
CA GLY A 427 0.41 2.44 2.07
C GLY A 427 -0.60 2.85 1.01
N ALA A 428 -1.89 2.77 1.35
CA ALA A 428 -2.97 3.16 0.45
C ALA A 428 -2.99 4.67 0.18
N LYS A 429 -2.88 5.50 1.23
CA LYS A 429 -2.85 6.97 1.15
C LYS A 429 -1.75 7.45 0.21
N PHE A 430 -0.54 6.92 0.33
CA PHE A 430 0.57 7.28 -0.57
C PHE A 430 0.29 6.91 -2.02
N THR A 431 -0.15 5.67 -2.24
CA THR A 431 -0.44 5.19 -3.60
C THR A 431 -1.57 5.98 -4.25
N PHE A 432 -2.60 6.34 -3.49
CA PHE A 432 -3.71 7.18 -3.97
C PHE A 432 -3.25 8.60 -4.26
N GLU A 433 -2.34 9.16 -3.45
CA GLU A 433 -1.73 10.47 -3.72
C GLU A 433 -0.87 10.43 -5.00
N VAL A 434 -0.07 9.38 -5.25
CA VAL A 434 0.64 9.23 -6.54
C VAL A 434 -0.37 9.21 -7.68
N PHE A 435 -1.38 8.34 -7.57
CA PHE A 435 -2.38 8.14 -8.61
C PHE A 435 -3.17 9.42 -8.95
N LYS A 436 -3.48 10.24 -7.93
CA LYS A 436 -4.19 11.52 -8.06
C LYS A 436 -3.49 12.52 -9.00
N TYR A 437 -2.16 12.47 -9.09
CA TYR A 437 -1.38 13.39 -9.91
C TYR A 437 -1.00 12.83 -11.29
N LEU A 438 -1.41 11.60 -11.62
CA LEU A 438 -1.22 11.04 -12.97
C LEU A 438 -2.16 11.73 -13.96
N ASP A 439 -1.65 12.07 -15.16
CA ASP A 439 -2.44 12.70 -16.22
C ASP A 439 -2.92 11.71 -17.30
N HIS A 440 -2.53 10.44 -17.19
CA HIS A 440 -2.99 9.34 -18.04
C HIS A 440 -3.01 8.02 -17.25
N PRO A 441 -3.81 7.02 -17.69
CA PRO A 441 -3.78 5.69 -17.11
C PRO A 441 -2.43 5.00 -17.34
N ILE A 442 -1.87 4.45 -16.27
CA ILE A 442 -0.66 3.60 -16.30
C ILE A 442 -0.97 2.24 -15.67
N MET A 443 -0.13 1.23 -15.91
CA MET A 443 -0.12 0.08 -15.02
C MET A 443 0.59 0.43 -13.71
N MET A 444 0.14 -0.12 -12.59
CA MET A 444 0.83 0.07 -11.32
C MET A 444 0.93 -1.22 -10.52
N GLU A 445 2.11 -1.43 -9.97
CA GLU A 445 2.47 -2.54 -9.10
C GLU A 445 3.25 -2.04 -7.88
N MET A 446 3.39 -2.88 -6.86
CA MET A 446 3.90 -2.47 -5.56
C MET A 446 4.36 -3.65 -4.71
N ALA A 447 5.26 -3.42 -3.76
CA ALA A 447 5.87 -4.48 -2.93
C ALA A 447 4.98 -5.04 -1.79
N THR A 448 3.68 -4.71 -1.77
CA THR A 448 2.71 -5.23 -0.79
C THR A 448 1.31 -5.29 -1.38
N PHE A 449 0.37 -5.93 -0.67
CA PHE A 449 -1.02 -5.95 -1.09
C PHE A 449 -2.00 -5.94 0.08
N THR A 450 -2.56 -4.76 0.35
CA THR A 450 -3.70 -4.54 1.25
C THR A 450 -4.95 -4.21 0.45
N HIS A 451 -6.11 -4.24 1.09
CA HIS A 451 -7.42 -4.11 0.43
C HIS A 451 -7.51 -2.93 -0.55
N HIS A 452 -7.15 -1.71 -0.13
CA HIS A 452 -7.23 -0.51 -0.96
C HIS A 452 -6.27 -0.50 -2.15
N LEU A 453 -5.19 -1.29 -2.10
CA LEU A 453 -4.26 -1.36 -3.24
C LEU A 453 -4.88 -2.08 -4.44
N TRP A 454 -5.99 -2.80 -4.26
CA TRP A 454 -6.70 -3.42 -5.37
C TRP A 454 -7.17 -2.41 -6.42
N TYR A 455 -7.65 -1.23 -6.03
CA TYR A 455 -8.15 -0.20 -6.96
C TYR A 455 -7.12 0.28 -7.98
N VAL A 456 -5.86 0.23 -7.58
CA VAL A 456 -4.73 0.83 -8.30
C VAL A 456 -3.75 -0.21 -8.83
N ARG A 457 -3.84 -1.46 -8.35
CA ARG A 457 -2.98 -2.55 -8.80
C ARG A 457 -3.44 -3.10 -10.14
N THR A 458 -2.48 -3.42 -10.99
CA THR A 458 -2.71 -3.93 -12.34
C THR A 458 -2.48 -5.44 -12.47
N ARG A 459 -1.46 -5.99 -11.80
CA ARG A 459 -1.14 -7.42 -11.79
C ARG A 459 -0.94 -7.88 -10.35
N MET A 460 -1.19 -9.16 -10.10
CA MET A 460 -1.03 -9.75 -8.78
C MET A 460 -0.11 -10.96 -8.84
N GLN A 461 0.57 -11.23 -7.72
CA GLN A 461 1.56 -12.31 -7.55
C GLN A 461 2.95 -11.93 -8.12
N ALA A 462 3.41 -10.73 -7.77
CA ALA A 462 4.78 -10.27 -8.02
C ALA A 462 5.78 -10.85 -7.02
N TRP A 463 5.90 -12.19 -6.95
CA TRP A 463 6.90 -12.80 -6.06
C TRP A 463 8.31 -12.47 -6.55
N ASP A 464 9.22 -12.27 -5.60
CA ASP A 464 10.64 -12.16 -5.91
C ASP A 464 11.19 -13.50 -6.43
N HIS A 465 12.36 -13.47 -7.05
CA HIS A 465 13.01 -14.66 -7.58
C HIS A 465 13.58 -15.53 -6.45
N ALA A 466 13.57 -16.85 -6.66
CA ALA A 466 14.30 -17.75 -5.76
C ALA A 466 15.80 -17.76 -6.07
N VAL A 467 16.61 -17.75 -5.02
CA VAL A 467 18.07 -17.96 -5.12
C VAL A 467 18.45 -19.43 -5.31
N ARG A 468 17.54 -20.37 -5.01
CA ARG A 468 17.71 -21.82 -5.15
C ARG A 468 16.40 -22.51 -5.53
N GLY A 469 16.49 -23.65 -6.22
CA GLY A 469 15.32 -24.49 -6.50
C GLY A 469 14.24 -23.80 -7.36
N HIS A 470 14.64 -23.12 -8.43
CA HIS A 470 13.79 -22.29 -9.29
C HIS A 470 12.46 -22.96 -9.69
N LYS A 471 12.49 -24.22 -10.15
CA LYS A 471 11.28 -24.95 -10.56
C LYS A 471 10.33 -25.27 -9.39
N THR A 472 10.88 -25.61 -8.22
CA THR A 472 10.06 -25.85 -7.02
C THR A 472 9.39 -24.56 -6.57
N PHE A 473 10.14 -23.46 -6.55
CA PHE A 473 9.60 -22.13 -6.27
C PHE A 473 8.47 -21.77 -7.23
N LEU A 474 8.67 -21.98 -8.53
CA LEU A 474 7.63 -21.72 -9.52
C LEU A 474 6.35 -22.55 -9.31
N ASN A 475 6.48 -23.84 -8.95
CA ASN A 475 5.32 -24.68 -8.65
C ASN A 475 4.55 -24.20 -7.42
N LEU A 476 5.24 -23.70 -6.38
CA LEU A 476 4.58 -23.08 -5.23
C LEU A 476 3.86 -21.79 -5.64
N HIS A 477 4.49 -21.00 -6.51
CA HIS A 477 3.91 -19.77 -7.01
C HIS A 477 2.64 -20.02 -7.84
N LEU A 478 2.64 -21.01 -8.74
CA LEU A 478 1.46 -21.41 -9.50
C LEU A 478 0.28 -21.81 -8.60
N LYS A 479 0.56 -22.56 -7.53
CA LYS A 479 -0.47 -22.92 -6.55
C LYS A 479 -1.04 -21.69 -5.82
N SER A 480 -0.20 -20.68 -5.54
CA SER A 480 -0.64 -19.39 -5.00
C SER A 480 -1.51 -18.62 -6.02
N ASN A 481 -1.16 -18.64 -7.30
CA ASN A 481 -1.93 -17.99 -8.37
C ASN A 481 -3.36 -18.52 -8.46
N ASP A 482 -3.57 -19.83 -8.31
CA ASP A 482 -4.92 -20.41 -8.32
C ASP A 482 -5.83 -19.80 -7.24
N GLN A 483 -5.28 -19.46 -6.08
CA GLN A 483 -6.02 -18.78 -5.01
C GLN A 483 -6.30 -17.30 -5.32
N ALA A 484 -5.44 -16.66 -6.13
CA ALA A 484 -5.59 -15.25 -6.52
C ALA A 484 -6.52 -15.03 -7.72
N ARG A 485 -6.93 -16.08 -8.45
CA ARG A 485 -7.91 -15.98 -9.56
C ARG A 485 -9.21 -15.29 -9.12
N ARG A 486 -9.57 -15.43 -7.85
CA ARG A 486 -10.76 -14.82 -7.23
C ARG A 486 -10.73 -13.28 -7.13
N LEU A 487 -9.55 -12.66 -7.28
CA LEU A 487 -9.34 -11.22 -7.08
C LEU A 487 -9.67 -10.38 -8.32
N PHE A 488 -10.10 -11.01 -9.42
CA PHE A 488 -10.44 -10.35 -10.68
C PHE A 488 -9.31 -9.53 -11.33
N MET A 489 -8.06 -9.88 -11.07
CA MET A 489 -6.88 -9.25 -11.69
C MET A 489 -6.13 -10.24 -12.60
N PRO A 490 -5.38 -9.75 -13.61
CA PRO A 490 -4.30 -10.49 -14.24
C PRO A 490 -3.29 -11.00 -13.21
N LEU A 491 -2.75 -12.20 -13.47
CA LEU A 491 -1.73 -12.84 -12.65
C LEU A 491 -0.43 -12.95 -13.45
N HIS A 492 0.70 -12.97 -12.77
CA HIS A 492 2.01 -13.25 -13.35
C HIS A 492 2.79 -14.20 -12.45
N LEU A 493 3.98 -14.61 -12.89
CA LEU A 493 4.84 -15.56 -12.18
C LEU A 493 6.00 -14.89 -11.44
N GLY A 494 5.89 -13.58 -11.21
CA GLY A 494 6.87 -12.79 -10.48
C GLY A 494 8.17 -12.58 -11.25
N TRP A 495 9.25 -12.33 -10.49
CA TRP A 495 10.58 -12.09 -11.02
C TRP A 495 11.34 -13.40 -11.25
N ALA A 496 12.14 -13.42 -12.32
CA ALA A 496 13.07 -14.49 -12.60
C ALA A 496 14.48 -13.91 -12.73
N GLY A 497 15.37 -14.27 -11.79
CA GLY A 497 16.78 -13.90 -11.86
C GLY A 497 17.48 -14.72 -12.95
N LEU A 498 18.25 -14.06 -13.81
CA LEU A 498 19.12 -14.70 -14.79
C LEU A 498 20.55 -14.71 -14.25
N GLY A 499 20.80 -15.62 -13.30
CA GLY A 499 22.03 -15.61 -12.50
C GLY A 499 22.99 -16.74 -12.85
N ARG A 500 24.30 -16.45 -12.76
CA ARG A 500 25.31 -17.51 -12.61
C ARG A 500 25.45 -17.85 -11.13
N LYS A 501 25.86 -19.08 -10.82
CA LYS A 501 26.23 -19.47 -9.46
C LYS A 501 27.38 -18.59 -8.96
N THR A 502 27.14 -17.80 -7.91
CA THR A 502 28.15 -16.90 -7.33
C THR A 502 28.74 -17.46 -6.04
N ASN A 503 28.00 -18.30 -5.31
CA ASN A 503 28.44 -18.95 -4.08
C ASN A 503 27.70 -20.29 -3.87
N ILE A 504 27.89 -20.94 -2.72
CA ILE A 504 27.23 -22.23 -2.42
C ILE A 504 25.72 -22.10 -2.17
N ASP A 505 25.26 -20.89 -1.84
CA ASP A 505 23.87 -20.59 -1.48
C ASP A 505 23.03 -20.13 -2.67
N THR A 506 23.62 -20.04 -3.87
CA THR A 506 22.97 -19.60 -5.10
C THR A 506 23.07 -20.68 -6.17
N ASP A 507 21.93 -21.08 -6.72
CA ASP A 507 21.90 -21.92 -7.91
C ASP A 507 22.09 -21.05 -9.16
N ALA A 508 22.70 -21.62 -10.20
CA ALA A 508 22.71 -20.97 -11.51
C ALA A 508 21.36 -21.19 -12.19
N THR A 509 20.91 -20.21 -12.95
CA THR A 509 19.74 -20.32 -13.81
C THR A 509 20.15 -20.92 -15.15
N TYR A 510 19.58 -22.06 -15.50
CA TYR A 510 19.85 -22.74 -16.77
C TYR A 510 18.69 -22.55 -17.76
N TRP A 511 18.93 -22.87 -19.03
CA TRP A 511 17.90 -22.77 -20.07
C TRP A 511 16.65 -23.59 -19.76
N ASP A 512 16.79 -24.75 -19.11
CA ASP A 512 15.65 -25.57 -18.73
C ASP A 512 14.84 -24.97 -17.58
N ASP A 513 15.38 -24.04 -16.79
CA ASP A 513 14.61 -23.25 -15.83
C ASP A 513 13.76 -22.19 -16.55
N ILE A 514 14.32 -21.55 -17.58
CA ILE A 514 13.63 -20.54 -18.40
C ILE A 514 12.54 -21.17 -19.25
N ASP A 515 12.84 -22.28 -19.93
CA ASP A 515 11.86 -23.05 -20.70
C ASP A 515 10.70 -23.50 -19.80
N TYR A 516 11.01 -23.92 -18.57
CA TYR A 516 9.99 -24.29 -17.59
C TYR A 516 9.11 -23.11 -17.19
N LEU A 517 9.72 -21.96 -16.88
CA LEU A 517 8.99 -20.72 -16.56
C LEU A 517 8.04 -20.30 -17.69
N TRP A 518 8.55 -20.22 -18.92
CA TRP A 518 7.77 -19.79 -20.06
C TRP A 518 6.66 -20.78 -20.42
N SER A 519 6.95 -22.09 -20.35
CA SER A 519 5.94 -23.13 -20.56
C SER A 519 4.79 -23.03 -19.54
N LYS A 520 5.11 -22.70 -18.28
CA LYS A 520 4.10 -22.48 -17.24
C LYS A 520 3.33 -21.19 -17.46
N ALA A 521 3.99 -20.10 -17.84
CA ALA A 521 3.35 -18.82 -18.14
C ALA A 521 2.31 -18.94 -19.26
N LEU A 522 2.60 -19.73 -20.31
CA LEU A 522 1.66 -19.98 -21.41
C LEU A 522 0.47 -20.87 -21.02
N ALA A 523 0.62 -21.70 -19.98
CA ALA A 523 -0.41 -22.66 -19.55
C ALA A 523 -1.39 -22.08 -18.52
N THR A 524 -1.13 -20.87 -18.00
CA THR A 524 -1.94 -20.18 -16.98
C THR A 524 -2.72 -19.03 -17.55
#